data_AF-A0A1Y2GDV7-F1
#
_entry.id   AF-A0A1Y2GDV7-F1
#
_cell.length_a   1.000
_cell.length_b   1.000
_cell.length_c   1.000
_cell.angle_alpha   90.00
_cell.angle_beta   90.00
_cell.angle_gamma   90.00
#
_symmetry.space_group_name_H-M   'P 1'
#
loop_
_entity.id
_entity.type
_entity.pdbx_description
1 polymer ?
#
loop_
_entity_poly.entity_id
_entity_poly.type
_entity_poly.pdbx_seq_one_letter_code
_entity_poly.pdbx_strand_id
1 'polypeptide(L)'
;MSRQSTVATLTRIAILPPQLNQTRTIVSPSRVLFATNNSDVEKGVQNITDLFMTARDELEYAEEARGTVYYNDDKEAAREAVQECLSTYDELLKDLDEAQKLDVQRKIGLKIMELKSQLDALNEEELE
;
A
#
# COMPACT_ATOMS: atom_id res chain seq x y z
N MET A 1 68.18 -5.72 9.05
CA MET A 1 69.38 -4.86 9.04
C MET A 1 69.33 -3.94 7.82
N SER A 2 69.68 -2.68 8.03
CA SER A 2 69.97 -1.60 7.05
C SER A 2 68.78 -0.99 6.28
N ARG A 3 68.36 0.27 6.53
CA ARG A 3 69.00 1.61 6.33
C ARG A 3 69.15 1.93 4.82
N GLN A 4 68.83 3.10 4.26
CA GLN A 4 68.54 4.46 4.75
C GLN A 4 68.14 5.33 3.52
N SER A 5 67.40 6.44 3.77
CA SER A 5 67.49 7.79 3.16
C SER A 5 67.37 7.98 1.62
N THR A 6 66.78 9.05 1.06
CA THR A 6 66.85 10.49 1.44
C THR A 6 65.75 11.30 0.71
N VAL A 7 65.14 12.25 1.45
CA VAL A 7 64.67 13.64 1.13
C VAL A 7 65.13 14.27 -0.20
N ALA A 8 64.53 15.33 -0.79
CA ALA A 8 63.36 16.20 -0.60
C ALA A 8 63.34 17.21 -1.77
N THR A 9 62.18 17.78 -2.13
CA THR A 9 61.97 19.22 -2.47
C THR A 9 60.50 19.42 -2.89
N LEU A 10 59.68 20.12 -2.08
CA LEU A 10 59.33 21.55 -2.22
C LEU A 10 58.71 21.83 -3.60
N THR A 11 57.43 22.23 -3.72
CA THR A 11 57.10 23.67 -3.76
C THR A 11 55.58 23.87 -3.94
N ARG A 12 55.01 24.65 -3.00
CA ARG A 12 53.96 25.69 -3.18
C ARG A 12 52.51 25.30 -3.50
N ILE A 13 51.74 25.25 -2.41
CA ILE A 13 50.45 25.92 -2.15
C ILE A 13 49.86 26.72 -3.34
N ALA A 14 48.71 26.28 -3.82
CA ALA A 14 47.64 27.16 -4.28
C ALA A 14 46.33 26.64 -3.69
N ILE A 15 45.88 27.29 -2.62
CA ILE A 15 44.55 27.12 -2.04
C ILE A 15 43.58 27.77 -3.02
N LEU A 16 42.80 26.96 -3.73
CA LEU A 16 41.67 27.42 -4.53
C LEU A 16 40.40 27.19 -3.69
N PRO A 17 39.55 28.22 -3.48
CA PRO A 17 38.31 28.04 -2.72
C PRO A 17 37.35 27.09 -3.46
N PRO A 18 36.56 26.29 -2.73
CA PRO A 18 35.58 25.39 -3.32
C PRO A 18 34.41 26.21 -3.86
N GLN A 19 34.34 26.34 -5.19
CA GLN A 19 33.12 26.86 -5.82
C GLN A 19 32.07 25.76 -5.78
N LEU A 20 31.25 25.80 -4.74
CA LEU A 20 29.96 25.11 -4.61
C LEU A 20 29.06 25.54 -5.78
N ASN A 21 29.18 24.87 -6.92
CA ASN A 21 28.19 24.97 -7.97
C ASN A 21 26.99 24.11 -7.56
N GLN A 22 26.14 24.68 -6.72
CA GLN A 22 24.81 24.13 -6.46
C GLN A 22 23.95 24.35 -7.70
N THR A 23 24.12 23.52 -8.73
CA THR A 23 23.01 23.26 -9.65
C THR A 23 21.94 22.55 -8.83
N ARG A 24 21.03 23.35 -8.29
CA ARG A 24 19.76 22.89 -7.74
C ARG A 24 18.97 22.35 -8.94
N THR A 25 19.30 21.14 -9.38
CA THR A 25 18.40 20.34 -10.19
C THR A 25 17.22 20.10 -9.27
N ILE A 26 16.15 20.84 -9.50
CA ILE A 26 14.85 20.51 -8.96
C ILE A 26 14.56 19.16 -9.60
N VAL A 27 14.89 18.07 -8.89
CA VAL A 27 14.32 16.77 -9.17
C VAL A 27 12.86 16.97 -8.82
N SER A 28 12.10 17.49 -9.77
CA SER A 28 10.68 17.21 -9.84
C SER A 28 10.60 15.70 -9.65
N PRO A 29 9.85 15.19 -8.65
CA PRO A 29 9.51 13.78 -8.67
C PRO A 29 8.76 13.62 -9.99
N SER A 30 9.44 13.10 -11.00
CA SER A 30 8.79 12.49 -12.12
C SER A 30 7.83 11.52 -11.47
N ARG A 31 6.54 11.87 -11.45
CA ARG A 31 5.50 10.86 -11.41
C ARG A 31 5.78 10.07 -12.67
N VAL A 32 6.63 9.06 -12.52
CA VAL A 32 6.75 7.99 -13.49
C VAL A 32 5.30 7.58 -13.66
N LEU A 33 4.74 7.90 -14.83
CA LEU A 33 3.47 7.34 -15.25
C LEU A 33 3.78 5.85 -15.38
N PHE A 34 3.73 5.14 -14.25
CA PHE A 34 3.71 3.71 -14.22
C PHE A 34 2.42 3.36 -14.91
N ALA A 35 2.51 3.06 -16.21
CA ALA A 35 1.55 2.15 -16.81
C ALA A 35 1.65 0.90 -15.93
N THR A 36 0.67 0.72 -15.05
CA THR A 36 0.56 -0.48 -14.21
C THR A 36 0.52 -1.65 -15.19
N ASN A 37 1.54 -2.51 -15.14
CA ASN A 37 1.58 -3.63 -16.06
C ASN A 37 0.38 -4.52 -15.75
N ASN A 38 -0.22 -5.17 -16.74
CA ASN A 38 -1.41 -6.01 -16.53
C ASN A 38 -1.20 -7.06 -15.42
N SER A 39 0.02 -7.59 -15.29
CA SER A 39 0.41 -8.49 -14.20
C SER A 39 0.30 -7.87 -12.80
N ASP A 40 0.51 -6.57 -12.65
CA ASP A 40 0.40 -5.87 -11.37
C ASP A 40 -1.07 -5.68 -10.99
N VAL A 41 -1.93 -5.43 -12.00
CA VAL A 41 -3.39 -5.38 -11.81
C VAL A 41 -3.94 -6.74 -11.39
N GLU A 42 -3.51 -7.83 -12.03
CA GLU A 42 -3.92 -9.18 -11.66
C GLU A 42 -3.51 -9.56 -10.23
N LYS A 43 -2.30 -9.18 -9.80
CA LYS A 43 -1.86 -9.36 -8.41
C LYS A 43 -2.71 -8.54 -7.44
N GLY A 44 -3.05 -7.30 -7.79
CA GLY A 44 -3.94 -6.47 -6.99
C GLY A 44 -5.31 -7.12 -6.82
N VAL A 45 -5.89 -7.63 -7.91
CA VAL A 45 -7.17 -8.37 -7.88
C VAL A 45 -7.08 -9.64 -7.03
N GLN A 46 -5.97 -10.38 -7.12
CA GLN A 46 -5.77 -11.56 -6.28
C GLN A 46 -5.68 -11.18 -4.80
N ASN A 47 -4.90 -10.15 -4.45
CA ASN A 47 -4.79 -9.66 -3.08
C ASN A 47 -6.15 -9.25 -2.51
N ILE A 48 -6.96 -8.52 -3.28
CA ILE A 48 -8.31 -8.15 -2.85
C ILE A 48 -9.22 -9.39 -2.71
N THR A 49 -9.03 -10.40 -3.55
CA THR A 49 -9.76 -11.66 -3.44
C THR A 49 -9.40 -12.40 -2.15
N ASP A 50 -8.14 -12.38 -1.76
CA ASP A 50 -7.67 -13.00 -0.50
C ASP A 50 -8.22 -12.22 0.70
N LEU A 51 -8.11 -10.89 0.70
CA LEU A 51 -8.71 -10.02 1.72
C LEU A 51 -10.23 -10.19 1.84
N PHE A 52 -10.93 -10.42 0.72
CA PHE A 52 -12.36 -10.73 0.73
C PHE A 52 -12.65 -12.04 1.46
N MET A 53 -11.82 -13.08 1.28
CA MET A 53 -12.02 -14.33 2.00
C MET A 53 -11.78 -14.13 3.50
N THR A 54 -10.71 -13.43 3.87
CA THR A 54 -10.45 -13.06 5.27
C THR A 54 -11.62 -12.28 5.87
N ALA A 55 -12.11 -11.23 5.21
CA ALA A 55 -13.24 -10.45 5.69
C ALA A 55 -14.50 -11.31 5.88
N ARG A 56 -14.75 -12.29 5.01
CA ARG A 56 -15.86 -13.23 5.16
C ARG A 56 -15.71 -14.16 6.36
N ASP A 57 -14.51 -14.66 6.61
CA ASP A 57 -14.22 -15.51 7.76
C ASP A 57 -14.43 -14.72 9.08
N GLU A 58 -13.93 -13.48 9.15
CA GLU A 58 -14.13 -12.62 10.34
C GLU A 58 -15.61 -12.28 10.58
N LEU A 59 -16.38 -12.06 9.51
CA LEU A 59 -17.82 -11.85 9.62
C LEU A 59 -18.55 -13.09 10.14
N GLU A 60 -18.09 -14.29 9.79
CA GLU A 60 -18.62 -15.54 10.33
C GLU A 60 -18.27 -15.69 11.81
N TYR A 61 -17.04 -15.36 12.22
CA TYR A 61 -16.66 -15.35 13.64
C TYR A 61 -17.49 -14.37 14.48
N ALA A 62 -17.72 -13.16 13.97
CA ALA A 62 -18.60 -12.19 14.64
C ALA A 62 -20.02 -12.75 14.82
N GLU A 63 -20.56 -13.45 13.82
CA GLU A 63 -21.89 -14.06 13.91
C GLU A 63 -21.93 -15.23 14.91
N GLU A 64 -20.91 -16.10 14.90
CA GLU A 64 -20.80 -17.21 15.85
C GLU A 64 -20.64 -16.73 17.30
N ALA A 65 -19.97 -15.59 17.49
CA ALA A 65 -19.77 -14.98 18.80
C ALA A 65 -20.99 -14.22 19.32
N ARG A 66 -22.06 -14.07 18.52
CA ARG A 66 -23.27 -13.32 18.89
C ARG A 66 -23.86 -13.82 20.21
N GLY A 67 -24.10 -12.88 21.14
CA GLY A 67 -24.61 -13.18 22.47
C GLY A 67 -23.54 -13.66 23.48
N THR A 68 -22.28 -13.72 23.08
CA THR A 68 -21.15 -13.97 23.98
C THR A 68 -20.45 -12.66 24.36
N VAL A 69 -19.49 -12.73 25.29
CA VAL A 69 -18.64 -11.59 25.65
C VAL A 69 -17.61 -11.23 24.57
N TYR A 70 -17.34 -12.15 23.63
CA TYR A 70 -16.36 -11.96 22.54
C TYR A 70 -16.96 -11.23 21.34
N TYR A 71 -18.28 -11.12 21.27
CA TYR A 71 -19.00 -10.55 20.12
C TYR A 71 -18.48 -9.18 19.68
N ASN A 72 -18.22 -8.27 20.63
CA ASN A 72 -17.77 -6.93 20.28
C ASN A 72 -16.37 -6.93 19.65
N ASP A 73 -15.46 -7.75 20.18
CA ASP A 73 -14.09 -7.86 19.69
C ASP A 73 -14.08 -8.50 18.30
N ASP A 74 -14.82 -9.60 18.11
CA ASP A 74 -14.92 -10.30 16.82
C ASP A 74 -15.63 -9.43 15.75
N LYS A 75 -16.63 -8.64 16.17
CA LYS A 75 -17.29 -7.68 15.28
C LYS A 75 -16.37 -6.54 14.87
N GLU A 76 -15.51 -6.03 15.77
CA GLU A 76 -14.50 -5.03 15.44
C GLU A 76 -13.48 -5.60 14.44
N ALA A 77 -13.01 -6.83 14.65
CA ALA A 77 -12.11 -7.52 13.72
C ALA A 77 -12.75 -7.67 12.32
N ALA A 78 -14.03 -8.06 12.26
CA ALA A 78 -14.78 -8.13 11.00
C ALA A 78 -14.86 -6.77 10.30
N ARG A 79 -15.11 -5.69 11.05
CA ARG A 79 -15.15 -4.32 10.52
C ARG A 79 -13.80 -3.91 9.93
N GLU A 80 -12.71 -4.18 10.63
CA GLU A 80 -11.36 -3.87 10.18
C GLU A 80 -11.01 -4.62 8.89
N ALA A 81 -11.27 -5.93 8.84
CA ALA A 81 -10.99 -6.76 7.67
C ALA A 81 -11.79 -6.32 6.43
N VAL A 82 -13.08 -5.99 6.62
CA VAL A 82 -13.90 -5.44 5.52
C VAL A 82 -13.33 -4.09 5.07
N GLN A 83 -13.00 -3.20 6.00
CA GLN A 83 -12.48 -1.87 5.66
C GLN A 83 -11.13 -1.93 4.93
N GLU A 84 -10.26 -2.88 5.29
CA GLU A 84 -8.99 -3.14 4.60
C GLU A 84 -9.23 -3.58 3.15
N CYS A 85 -10.15 -4.52 2.93
CA CYS A 85 -10.52 -4.99 1.61
C CYS A 85 -11.06 -3.84 0.73
N LEU A 86 -11.97 -3.03 1.27
CA LEU A 86 -12.54 -1.87 0.57
C LEU A 86 -11.49 -0.80 0.26
N SER A 87 -10.61 -0.49 1.21
CA SER A 87 -9.54 0.49 1.01
C SER A 87 -8.56 0.03 -0.06
N THR A 88 -8.13 -1.23 -0.02
CA THR A 88 -7.22 -1.82 -1.01
C THR A 88 -7.82 -1.79 -2.41
N TYR A 89 -9.12 -2.06 -2.52
CA TYR A 89 -9.85 -1.94 -3.78
C TYR A 89 -9.87 -0.49 -4.31
N ASP A 90 -10.22 0.48 -3.46
CA ASP A 90 -10.27 1.89 -3.86
C ASP A 90 -8.89 2.44 -4.21
N GLU A 91 -7.83 1.98 -3.54
CA GLU A 91 -6.43 2.30 -3.85
C GLU A 91 -6.03 1.71 -5.21
N LEU A 92 -6.30 0.43 -5.46
CA LEU A 92 -6.03 -0.19 -6.74
C LEU A 92 -6.68 0.61 -7.88
N LEU A 93 -7.96 0.99 -7.74
CA LEU A 93 -8.66 1.74 -8.79
C LEU A 93 -8.06 3.12 -9.07
N LYS A 94 -7.47 3.82 -8.09
CA LYS A 94 -6.89 5.16 -8.28
C LYS A 94 -5.71 5.16 -9.27
N ASP A 95 -4.99 4.04 -9.34
CA ASP A 95 -3.78 3.90 -10.15
C ASP A 95 -4.04 3.32 -11.55
N LEU A 96 -5.30 3.04 -11.89
CA LEU A 96 -5.71 2.40 -13.14
C LEU A 96 -6.32 3.39 -14.15
N ASP A 97 -6.16 3.08 -15.44
CA ASP A 97 -6.94 3.72 -16.49
C ASP A 97 -8.40 3.22 -16.51
N GLU A 98 -9.27 3.89 -17.26
CA GLU A 98 -10.71 3.54 -17.30
C GLU A 98 -10.97 2.13 -17.84
N ALA A 99 -10.17 1.63 -18.78
CA ALA A 99 -10.35 0.28 -19.31
C ALA A 99 -9.97 -0.78 -18.27
N GLN A 100 -8.86 -0.56 -17.55
CA GLN A 100 -8.41 -1.40 -16.46
C GLN A 100 -9.40 -1.38 -15.28
N LYS A 101 -9.90 -0.20 -14.87
CA LYS A 101 -10.93 -0.08 -13.83
C LYS A 101 -12.18 -0.90 -14.16
N LEU A 102 -12.67 -0.79 -15.40
CA LEU A 102 -13.84 -1.57 -15.84
C LEU A 102 -13.57 -3.08 -15.79
N ASP A 103 -12.36 -3.53 -16.12
CA ASP A 103 -12.00 -4.95 -16.01
C ASP A 103 -11.96 -5.43 -14.56
N VAL A 104 -11.33 -4.65 -13.67
CA VAL A 104 -11.30 -4.93 -12.22
C VAL A 104 -12.72 -4.96 -11.64
N GLN A 105 -13.55 -3.96 -11.95
CA GLN A 105 -14.95 -3.91 -11.52
C GLN A 105 -15.76 -5.12 -11.99
N ARG A 106 -15.54 -5.61 -13.21
CA ARG A 106 -16.20 -6.83 -13.70
C ARG A 106 -15.76 -8.08 -12.93
N LYS A 107 -14.49 -8.17 -12.57
CA LYS A 107 -13.92 -9.34 -11.88
C LYS A 107 -14.36 -9.44 -10.43
N ILE A 108 -14.33 -8.32 -9.70
CA ILE A 108 -14.49 -8.33 -8.23
C ILE A 108 -15.52 -7.32 -7.70
N GLY A 109 -16.16 -6.51 -8.54
CA GLY A 109 -17.11 -5.48 -8.08
C GLY A 109 -18.31 -6.03 -7.31
N LEU A 110 -18.81 -7.23 -7.67
CA LEU A 110 -19.90 -7.87 -6.93
C LEU A 110 -19.49 -8.23 -5.49
N LYS A 111 -18.27 -8.74 -5.31
CA LYS A 111 -17.71 -9.07 -3.99
C LYS A 111 -17.59 -7.84 -3.10
N ILE A 112 -17.16 -6.72 -3.67
CA ILE A 112 -17.06 -5.44 -2.97
C ILE A 112 -18.44 -4.93 -2.54
N MET A 113 -19.47 -5.08 -3.39
CA MET A 113 -20.84 -4.71 -3.02
C MET A 113 -21.40 -5.60 -1.90
N GLU A 114 -21.11 -6.90 -1.94
CA GLU A 114 -21.48 -7.84 -0.87
C GLU A 114 -20.91 -7.40 0.49
N LEU A 115 -19.59 -7.12 0.57
CA LEU A 115 -18.98 -6.68 1.83
C LEU A 115 -19.53 -5.33 2.33
N LYS A 116 -19.81 -4.38 1.42
CA LYS A 116 -20.43 -3.11 1.81
C LYS A 116 -21.80 -3.34 2.46
N SER A 117 -22.62 -4.21 1.88
CA SER A 117 -23.92 -4.55 2.45
C SER A 117 -23.80 -5.22 3.83
N GLN A 118 -22.81 -6.09 4.03
CA GLN A 118 -22.59 -6.76 5.31
C GLN A 118 -22.07 -5.80 6.37
N LEU A 119 -21.18 -4.88 6.00
CA LEU A 119 -20.71 -3.81 6.88
C LEU A 119 -21.84 -2.87 7.30
N ASP A 120 -22.71 -2.47 6.38
CA ASP A 120 -23.88 -1.64 6.69
C ASP A 120 -24.79 -2.33 7.70
N ALA A 121 -25.07 -3.62 7.50
CA ALA A 121 -25.87 -4.42 8.45
C ALA A 121 -25.22 -4.48 9.84
N LEU A 122 -23.90 -4.70 9.93
CA LEU A 122 -23.18 -4.69 11.21
C LEU A 122 -23.23 -3.33 11.92
N ASN A 123 -23.19 -2.23 11.17
CA ASN A 123 -23.26 -0.88 11.73
C ASN A 123 -24.67 -0.53 12.21
N GLU A 124 -25.71 -1.03 11.55
CA GLU A 124 -27.10 -0.85 11.99
C GLU A 124 -27.35 -1.54 13.33
N GLU A 125 -26.78 -2.72 13.55
CA GLU A 125 -26.85 -3.44 14.84
C GLU A 125 -26.20 -2.66 16.01
N GLU A 126 -25.30 -1.71 15.76
CA GLU A 126 -24.69 -0.86 16.81
C GLU A 126 -25.62 0.25 17.33
N LEU A 127 -26.65 0.60 16.56
CA LEU A 127 -27.51 1.76 16.84
C LEU A 127 -28.75 1.40 17.66
N GLU A 128 -28.98 0.12 17.94
CA GLU A 128 -30.10 -0.42 18.76
C GLU A 128 -29.69 -0.75 20.19
#